data_AF-A0A7Y5LAP1-F1
#
_entry.id   AF-A0A7Y5LAP1-F1
#
_cell.length_a   1.000
_cell.length_b   1.000
_cell.length_c   1.000
_cell.angle_alpha   90.00
_cell.angle_beta   90.00
_cell.angle_gamma   90.00
#
_symmetry.space_group_name_H-M   'P 1'
#
loop_
_entity.id
_entity.type
_entity.pdbx_description
1 polymer ?
#
loop_
_entity_poly.entity_id
_entity_poly.type
_entity_poly.pdbx_seq_one_letter_code
_entity_poly.pdbx_strand_id
1 'polypeptide(L)'
;QEWRAPLREALDQLRNELQQLTLELGEPLFKDITEARHRYIDVILNRTPEQVEAFLAEQQRKALDAREKVAAIKLMEMQRNAQLMYTSCGWFFTELSGIETVQVIQYAARAIQLAEALSRRPFEENFLRNLKRVPSNLKTYGDGEGVFNKLVKPAVVSFNRVVNTYAMRALFFDAPEREKLYHYSLQREELAKTEQAHTTLLTGLVRAQSGITGESNSYGFALIKRDSGSDSVQCFIRLVSESWAYAAHREGLLQRFNSAPGEVIDYLQKHWSPQGFGLQHMFFEERQQVIRLMMQDRLDEIGAAYRKLYDDNLELIRNIRDLGATIPEELSAPVRYTLSQDMRSEIEKLGESTETEAYKRCLDIARTARKLGLELNTEWAAHHLQEMIEQRLQNLYENFNTDGCREILSLIDIAQKLNLRLAQDHAQNLIFVLLQERVLPLIEAVAANPQNKSEYALSSDFLQIAYHFGFNIKIYKDRLKELEDRLADDPSLWP
;
A
#
# COMPACT_ATOMS: atom_id res chain seq x y z
N GLN A 1 24.64 -23.31 3.02
CA GLN A 1 24.62 -22.77 4.41
C GLN A 1 25.92 -22.09 4.82
N GLU A 2 26.95 -22.09 3.96
CA GLU A 2 28.25 -21.42 4.19
C GLU A 2 28.14 -19.91 4.38
N TRP A 3 27.03 -19.28 3.99
CA TRP A 3 26.79 -17.84 4.14
C TRP A 3 26.55 -17.40 5.59
N ARG A 4 26.11 -18.30 6.48
CA ARG A 4 25.72 -17.92 7.85
C ARG A 4 26.91 -17.45 8.68
N ALA A 5 27.99 -18.24 8.74
CA ALA A 5 29.18 -17.87 9.50
C ALA A 5 29.77 -16.49 9.11
N PRO A 6 30.06 -16.20 7.82
CA PRO A 6 30.60 -14.90 7.43
C PRO A 6 29.60 -13.76 7.62
N LEU A 7 28.28 -14.00 7.50
CA LEU A 7 27.29 -12.97 7.84
C LEU A 7 27.34 -12.66 9.33
N ARG A 8 27.42 -13.67 10.19
CA ARG A 8 27.51 -13.50 11.64
C ARG A 8 28.75 -12.70 12.01
N GLU A 9 29.89 -13.03 11.43
CA GLU A 9 31.14 -12.29 11.62
C GLU A 9 31.00 -10.81 11.19
N ALA A 10 30.38 -10.54 10.04
CA ALA A 10 30.14 -9.17 9.57
C ALA A 10 29.27 -8.37 10.56
N LEU A 11 28.22 -8.98 11.12
CA LEU A 11 27.34 -8.37 12.11
C LEU A 11 28.04 -8.18 13.48
N ASP A 12 28.86 -9.15 13.90
CA ASP A 12 29.63 -9.07 15.15
C ASP A 12 30.67 -7.95 15.10
N GLN A 13 31.35 -7.79 13.95
CA GLN A 13 32.27 -6.68 13.72
C GLN A 13 31.55 -5.33 13.76
N LEU A 14 30.44 -5.19 13.01
CA LEU A 14 29.63 -3.97 13.04
C LEU A 14 29.17 -3.64 14.47
N ARG A 15 28.65 -4.62 15.21
CA ARG A 15 28.23 -4.43 16.61
C ARG A 15 29.37 -3.89 17.47
N ASN A 16 30.58 -4.41 17.34
CA ASN A 16 31.73 -3.97 18.14
C ASN A 16 32.09 -2.52 17.83
N GLU A 17 32.09 -2.11 16.55
CA GLU A 17 32.33 -0.71 16.15
C GLU A 17 31.23 0.23 16.66
N LEU A 18 29.96 -0.19 16.56
CA LEU A 18 28.82 0.57 17.08
C LEU A 18 28.86 0.71 18.62
N GLN A 19 29.33 -0.31 19.33
CA GLN A 19 29.47 -0.28 20.78
C GLN A 19 30.52 0.74 21.22
N GLN A 20 31.66 0.82 20.51
CA GLN A 20 32.67 1.85 20.77
C GLN A 20 32.08 3.24 20.57
N LEU A 21 31.39 3.46 19.45
CA LEU A 21 30.74 4.74 19.16
C LEU A 21 29.69 5.11 20.22
N THR A 22 28.94 4.13 20.73
CA THR A 22 27.96 4.36 21.80
C THR A 22 28.58 4.80 23.11
N LEU A 23 29.73 4.25 23.48
CA LEU A 23 30.43 4.71 24.69
C LEU A 23 30.97 6.14 24.49
N GLU A 24 31.60 6.39 23.34
CA GLU A 24 32.17 7.70 22.99
C GLU A 24 31.11 8.83 22.96
N LEU A 25 29.99 8.61 22.27
CA LEU A 25 28.95 9.63 22.09
C LEU A 25 27.93 9.65 23.24
N GLY A 26 27.80 8.55 23.97
CA GLY A 26 26.84 8.42 25.07
C GLY A 26 27.27 9.17 26.32
N GLU A 27 28.58 9.20 26.60
CA GLU A 27 29.14 9.87 27.79
C GLU A 27 28.67 11.33 27.95
N PRO A 28 28.78 12.22 26.95
CA PRO A 28 28.34 13.62 27.12
C PRO A 28 26.81 13.78 27.22
N LEU A 29 26.02 12.78 26.79
CA LEU A 29 24.57 12.87 26.64
C LEU A 29 23.81 12.26 27.82
N PHE A 30 24.27 11.14 28.37
CA PHE A 30 23.52 10.33 29.34
C PHE A 30 24.25 10.17 30.67
N LYS A 31 23.48 10.07 31.77
CA LYS A 31 24.03 9.74 33.10
C LYS A 31 24.74 8.39 33.05
N ASP A 32 24.03 7.39 32.54
CA ASP A 32 24.50 6.04 32.23
C ASP A 32 23.90 5.61 30.88
N ILE A 33 24.76 5.36 29.89
CA ILE A 33 24.34 4.97 28.54
C ILE A 33 23.71 3.58 28.47
N THR A 34 24.10 2.67 29.36
CA THR A 34 23.56 1.31 29.41
C THR A 34 22.16 1.31 29.97
N GLU A 35 21.94 2.05 31.07
CA GLU A 35 20.60 2.21 31.64
C GLU A 35 19.68 2.98 30.70
N ALA A 36 20.17 4.06 30.07
CA ALA A 36 19.40 4.78 29.06
C ALA A 36 18.94 3.86 27.92
N ARG A 37 19.80 2.95 27.45
CA ARG A 37 19.44 1.94 26.44
C ARG A 37 18.33 1.00 26.93
N HIS A 38 18.36 0.56 28.20
CA HIS A 38 17.29 -0.28 28.76
C HIS A 38 15.97 0.47 28.86
N ARG A 39 16.00 1.70 29.37
CA ARG A 39 14.82 2.57 29.54
C ARG A 39 14.23 3.05 28.22
N TYR A 40 14.99 2.96 27.13
CA TYR A 40 14.50 3.30 25.81
C TYR A 40 13.31 2.43 25.34
N ILE A 41 13.04 1.30 26.00
CA ILE A 41 11.82 0.52 25.77
C ILE A 41 10.55 1.37 25.91
N ASP A 42 10.51 2.33 26.83
CA ASP A 42 9.33 3.16 27.06
C ASP A 42 9.04 4.06 25.85
N VAL A 43 10.10 4.57 25.20
CA VAL A 43 9.99 5.31 23.93
C VAL A 43 9.62 4.38 22.78
N ILE A 44 10.12 3.14 22.75
CA ILE A 44 9.76 2.18 21.70
C ILE A 44 8.27 1.85 21.75
N LEU A 45 7.71 1.65 22.95
CA LEU A 45 6.30 1.34 23.18
C LEU A 45 5.40 2.55 22.97
N ASN A 46 5.86 3.75 23.31
CA ASN A 46 5.12 4.98 23.11
C ASN A 46 6.03 6.13 22.62
N ARG A 47 5.83 6.56 21.38
CA ARG A 47 6.66 7.58 20.70
C ARG A 47 6.08 8.98 20.72
N THR A 48 5.14 9.28 21.61
CA THR A 48 4.63 10.64 21.70
C THR A 48 5.74 11.61 22.11
N PRO A 49 5.68 12.89 21.67
CA PRO A 49 6.67 13.90 22.05
C PRO A 49 6.88 13.99 23.57
N GLU A 50 5.81 13.82 24.35
CA GLU A 50 5.84 13.87 25.80
C GLU A 50 6.64 12.71 26.40
N GLN A 51 6.50 11.49 25.86
CA GLN A 51 7.25 10.32 26.33
C GLN A 51 8.73 10.42 25.98
N VAL A 52 9.05 10.96 24.79
CA VAL A 52 10.44 11.21 24.38
C VAL A 52 11.10 12.23 25.31
N GLU A 53 10.41 13.33 25.61
CA GLU A 53 10.91 14.35 26.53
C GLU A 53 11.05 13.84 27.96
N ALA A 54 10.10 13.02 28.45
CA ALA A 54 10.20 12.39 29.76
C ALA A 54 11.43 11.47 29.88
N PHE A 55 11.64 10.61 28.87
CA PHE A 55 12.83 9.75 28.80
C PHE A 55 14.12 10.58 28.81
N LEU A 56 14.22 11.61 27.96
CA LEU A 56 15.40 12.47 27.91
C LEU A 56 15.62 13.19 29.24
N ALA A 57 14.58 13.74 29.86
CA ALA A 57 14.68 14.43 31.14
C ALA A 57 15.23 13.53 32.27
N GLU A 58 14.81 12.26 32.29
CA GLU A 58 15.26 11.30 33.29
C GLU A 58 16.70 10.82 33.04
N GLN A 59 17.05 10.54 31.78
CA GLN A 59 18.32 9.88 31.44
C GLN A 59 19.47 10.84 31.11
N GLN A 60 19.18 12.10 30.76
CA GLN A 60 20.20 13.07 30.33
C GLN A 60 21.20 13.42 31.44
N ARG A 61 22.48 13.53 31.08
CA ARG A 61 23.54 13.95 32.02
C ARG A 61 23.44 15.43 32.40
N LYS A 62 23.03 16.25 31.44
CA LYS A 62 22.84 17.69 31.51
C LYS A 62 21.60 18.07 30.72
N ALA A 63 21.13 19.31 30.83
CA ALA A 63 20.11 19.81 29.92
C ALA A 63 20.65 19.78 28.48
N LEU A 64 19.99 19.01 27.61
CA LEU A 64 20.37 18.86 26.20
C LEU A 64 19.71 19.94 25.33
N ASP A 65 20.48 20.52 24.41
CA ASP A 65 19.92 21.36 23.35
C ASP A 65 19.16 20.55 22.28
N ALA A 66 18.49 21.21 21.35
CA ALA A 66 17.69 20.54 20.33
C ALA A 66 18.50 19.56 19.44
N ARG A 67 19.77 19.88 19.14
CA ARG A 67 20.64 19.02 18.33
C ARG A 67 21.13 17.83 19.16
N GLU A 68 21.49 18.07 20.42
CA GLU A 68 21.91 17.03 21.37
C GLU A 68 20.77 16.05 21.66
N LYS A 69 19.52 16.51 21.78
CA LYS A 69 18.34 15.64 21.91
C LYS A 69 18.18 14.72 20.70
N VAL A 70 18.27 15.26 19.49
CA VAL A 70 18.22 14.44 18.26
C VAL A 70 19.38 13.44 18.22
N ALA A 71 20.58 13.86 18.62
CA ALA A 71 21.73 12.96 18.69
C ALA A 71 21.54 11.83 19.70
N ALA A 72 20.98 12.13 20.88
CA ALA A 72 20.65 11.16 21.92
C ALA A 72 19.65 10.11 21.42
N ILE A 73 18.57 10.54 20.76
CA ILE A 73 17.57 9.62 20.19
C ILE A 73 18.15 8.81 19.02
N LYS A 74 18.94 9.42 18.13
CA LYS A 74 19.65 8.69 17.06
C LYS A 74 20.57 7.61 17.63
N LEU A 75 21.25 7.88 18.75
CA LEU A 75 22.12 6.91 19.41
C LEU A 75 21.33 5.73 19.99
N MET A 76 20.16 5.98 20.56
CA MET A 76 19.27 4.93 21.07
C MET A 76 18.67 4.09 19.94
N GLU A 77 18.23 4.72 18.83
CA GLU A 77 17.77 3.98 17.64
C GLU A 77 18.89 3.16 16.99
N MET A 78 20.13 3.65 17.03
CA MET A 78 21.30 2.90 16.53
C MET A 78 21.48 1.61 17.34
N GLN A 79 21.44 1.72 18.67
CA GLN A 79 21.52 0.58 19.59
C GLN A 79 20.35 -0.40 19.39
N ARG A 80 19.13 0.11 19.23
CA ARG A 80 17.95 -0.73 18.92
C ARG A 80 18.16 -1.53 17.65
N ASN A 81 18.61 -0.90 16.56
CA ASN A 81 18.84 -1.61 15.30
C ASN A 81 20.02 -2.59 15.38
N ALA A 82 21.04 -2.29 16.19
CA ALA A 82 22.13 -3.22 16.50
C ALA A 82 21.64 -4.47 17.26
N GLN A 83 20.56 -4.38 18.04
CA GLN A 83 19.91 -5.54 18.64
C GLN A 83 19.04 -6.30 17.62
N LEU A 84 18.25 -5.58 16.81
CA LEU A 84 17.32 -6.17 15.84
C LEU A 84 18.00 -6.97 14.73
N MET A 85 19.23 -6.59 14.33
CA MET A 85 20.00 -7.36 13.34
C MET A 85 20.40 -8.77 13.80
N TYR A 86 20.08 -9.20 15.04
CA TYR A 86 20.28 -10.57 15.52
C TYR A 86 19.00 -11.41 15.61
N THR A 87 17.91 -10.97 14.95
CA THR A 87 16.64 -11.70 14.96
C THR A 87 16.81 -13.10 14.34
N SER A 88 16.29 -14.14 15.02
CA SER A 88 16.55 -15.55 14.69
C SER A 88 15.94 -16.02 13.36
N CYS A 89 14.82 -15.43 12.92
CA CYS A 89 14.17 -15.78 11.65
C CYS A 89 15.11 -15.62 10.45
N GLY A 90 16.03 -14.64 10.49
CA GLY A 90 17.01 -14.38 9.45
C GLY A 90 18.05 -15.47 9.22
N TRP A 91 18.04 -16.55 10.01
CA TRP A 91 19.05 -17.63 9.95
C TRP A 91 18.48 -18.98 9.50
N PHE A 92 17.15 -19.10 9.35
CA PHE A 92 16.50 -20.39 9.17
C PHE A 92 16.58 -20.92 7.73
N PHE A 93 16.41 -20.04 6.75
CA PHE A 93 16.25 -20.41 5.36
C PHE A 93 17.57 -20.68 4.62
N THR A 94 17.46 -21.13 3.38
CA THR A 94 18.59 -21.60 2.57
C THR A 94 19.37 -20.48 1.90
N GLU A 95 18.75 -19.33 1.65
CA GLU A 95 19.27 -18.25 0.82
C GLU A 95 19.42 -16.93 1.56
N LEU A 96 20.57 -16.27 1.35
CA LEU A 96 20.93 -14.96 1.89
C LEU A 96 19.96 -13.85 1.44
N SER A 97 19.45 -13.93 0.21
CA SER A 97 18.48 -12.98 -0.34
C SER A 97 17.03 -13.23 0.09
N GLY A 98 16.79 -14.15 1.04
CA GLY A 98 15.47 -14.36 1.64
C GLY A 98 15.01 -13.12 2.41
N ILE A 99 13.68 -12.91 2.50
CA ILE A 99 13.11 -11.70 3.10
C ILE A 99 13.55 -11.50 4.56
N GLU A 100 13.71 -12.57 5.32
CA GLU A 100 14.09 -12.55 6.73
C GLU A 100 15.56 -12.14 6.90
N THR A 101 16.46 -12.67 6.08
CA THR A 101 17.88 -12.33 6.12
C THR A 101 18.13 -10.93 5.60
N VAL A 102 17.41 -10.53 4.54
CA VAL A 102 17.43 -9.14 4.03
C VAL A 102 16.96 -8.16 5.11
N GLN A 103 15.92 -8.50 5.88
CA GLN A 103 15.46 -7.68 7.01
C GLN A 103 16.54 -7.50 8.08
N VAL A 104 17.30 -8.55 8.41
CA VAL A 104 18.47 -8.46 9.30
C VAL A 104 19.51 -7.48 8.77
N ILE A 105 19.83 -7.57 7.47
CA ILE A 105 20.80 -6.66 6.84
C ILE A 105 20.26 -5.23 6.76
N GLN A 106 18.94 -5.05 6.60
CA GLN A 106 18.29 -3.73 6.67
C GLN A 106 18.41 -3.09 8.06
N TYR A 107 18.29 -3.86 9.15
CA TYR A 107 18.56 -3.35 10.49
C TYR A 107 20.03 -2.92 10.64
N ALA A 108 20.98 -3.71 10.14
CA ALA A 108 22.40 -3.33 10.11
C ALA A 108 22.62 -2.03 9.32
N ALA A 109 22.02 -1.91 8.12
CA ALA A 109 22.07 -0.70 7.30
C ALA A 109 21.48 0.52 8.02
N ARG A 110 20.38 0.34 8.77
CA ARG A 110 19.79 1.42 9.56
C ARG A 110 20.70 1.85 10.71
N ALA A 111 21.34 0.92 11.40
CA ALA A 111 22.31 1.23 12.44
C ALA A 111 23.52 2.00 11.86
N ILE A 112 24.02 1.57 10.70
CA ILE A 112 25.08 2.26 9.95
C ILE A 112 24.68 3.70 9.63
N GLN A 113 23.50 3.94 9.05
CA GLN A 113 23.04 5.30 8.73
C GLN A 113 23.05 6.23 9.94
N LEU A 114 22.61 5.73 11.10
CA LEU A 114 22.59 6.51 12.33
C LEU A 114 24.01 6.77 12.84
N ALA A 115 24.89 5.77 12.78
CA ALA A 115 26.29 5.89 13.16
C ALA A 115 27.05 6.90 12.28
N GLU A 116 26.87 6.84 10.96
CA GLU A 116 27.50 7.78 10.02
C GLU A 116 26.95 9.19 10.19
N ALA A 117 25.64 9.35 10.43
CA ALA A 117 25.05 10.66 10.72
C ALA A 117 25.60 11.30 12.01
N LEU A 118 25.97 10.48 13.00
CA LEU A 118 26.49 10.93 14.28
C LEU A 118 28.01 11.18 14.28
N SER A 119 28.78 10.41 13.50
CA SER A 119 30.25 10.38 13.58
C SER A 119 30.97 10.77 12.30
N ARG A 120 30.29 10.74 11.15
CA ARG A 120 30.86 10.87 9.80
C ARG A 120 31.96 9.84 9.47
N ARG A 121 32.08 8.74 10.22
CA ARG A 121 32.97 7.61 9.90
C ARG A 121 32.31 6.72 8.83
N PRO A 122 33.07 6.05 7.93
CA PRO A 122 32.52 5.28 6.80
C PRO A 122 32.14 3.84 7.20
N PHE A 123 31.10 3.68 8.02
CA PHE A 123 30.64 2.37 8.48
C PHE A 123 30.07 1.50 7.33
N GLU A 124 29.40 2.11 6.34
CA GLU A 124 28.85 1.36 5.19
C GLU A 124 29.96 0.66 4.41
N GLU A 125 31.07 1.37 4.15
CA GLU A 125 32.19 0.83 3.38
C GLU A 125 32.84 -0.38 4.08
N ASN A 126 33.07 -0.26 5.39
CA ASN A 126 33.61 -1.35 6.21
C ASN A 126 32.69 -2.57 6.19
N PHE A 127 31.39 -2.35 6.36
CA PHE A 127 30.40 -3.41 6.38
C PHE A 127 30.28 -4.12 5.03
N LEU A 128 30.29 -3.38 3.91
CA LEU A 128 30.24 -3.96 2.57
C LEU A 128 31.45 -4.85 2.26
N ARG A 129 32.65 -4.45 2.69
CA ARG A 129 33.86 -5.29 2.55
C ARG A 129 33.73 -6.64 3.25
N ASN A 130 33.01 -6.69 4.37
CA ASN A 130 32.71 -7.93 5.07
C ASN A 130 31.59 -8.72 4.40
N LEU A 131 30.50 -8.05 3.98
CA LEU A 131 29.37 -8.68 3.29
C LEU A 131 29.78 -9.33 1.96
N LYS A 132 30.80 -8.80 1.28
CA LYS A 132 31.35 -9.42 0.07
C LYS A 132 31.83 -10.86 0.26
N ARG A 133 32.19 -11.25 1.48
CA ARG A 133 32.62 -12.61 1.82
C ARG A 133 31.45 -13.56 2.08
N VAL A 134 30.22 -13.05 2.08
CA VAL A 134 29.01 -13.82 2.37
C VAL A 134 28.45 -14.34 1.05
N PRO A 135 28.59 -15.63 0.70
CA PRO A 135 28.10 -16.15 -0.57
C PRO A 135 26.57 -16.10 -0.66
N SER A 136 26.03 -15.77 -1.84
CA SER A 136 24.63 -16.05 -2.18
C SER A 136 24.56 -17.30 -3.06
N ASN A 137 23.51 -18.12 -2.93
CA ASN A 137 23.34 -19.26 -3.84
C ASN A 137 22.83 -18.80 -5.22
N LEU A 138 22.42 -17.54 -5.37
CA LEU A 138 21.87 -16.98 -6.61
C LEU A 138 22.90 -16.11 -7.32
N LYS A 139 23.24 -16.47 -8.57
CA LYS A 139 24.15 -15.70 -9.44
C LYS A 139 23.75 -14.25 -9.62
N THR A 140 22.44 -13.95 -9.57
CA THR A 140 21.92 -12.59 -9.67
C THR A 140 22.48 -11.67 -8.59
N TYR A 141 22.72 -12.18 -7.38
CA TYR A 141 23.30 -11.41 -6.27
C TYR A 141 24.79 -11.68 -6.12
N GLY A 142 25.24 -12.91 -6.32
CA GLY A 142 26.64 -13.32 -6.18
C GLY A 142 27.06 -13.44 -4.72
N ASP A 143 26.99 -12.35 -3.97
CA ASP A 143 27.40 -12.26 -2.57
C ASP A 143 26.51 -11.27 -1.76
N GLY A 144 26.86 -11.07 -0.49
CA GLY A 144 26.16 -10.16 0.40
C GLY A 144 26.28 -8.68 0.02
N GLU A 145 27.35 -8.27 -0.67
CA GLU A 145 27.46 -6.91 -1.22
C GLU A 145 26.44 -6.73 -2.36
N GLY A 146 26.27 -7.74 -3.22
CA GLY A 146 25.24 -7.76 -4.24
C GLY A 146 23.81 -7.76 -3.68
N VAL A 147 23.55 -8.54 -2.63
CA VAL A 147 22.26 -8.51 -1.89
C VAL A 147 22.02 -7.12 -1.30
N PHE A 148 23.03 -6.53 -0.64
CA PHE A 148 22.90 -5.21 -0.04
C PHE A 148 22.54 -4.15 -1.09
N ASN A 149 23.29 -4.10 -2.19
CA ASN A 149 23.10 -3.08 -3.22
C ASN A 149 21.75 -3.22 -3.95
N LYS A 150 21.25 -4.45 -4.15
CA LYS A 150 20.01 -4.70 -4.89
C LYS A 150 18.74 -4.68 -4.03
N LEU A 151 18.82 -5.10 -2.77
CA LEU A 151 17.64 -5.31 -1.92
C LEU A 151 17.60 -4.44 -0.67
N VAL A 152 18.76 -4.02 -0.13
CA VAL A 152 18.84 -3.24 1.12
C VAL A 152 18.95 -1.75 0.83
N LYS A 153 19.91 -1.34 -0.01
CA LYS A 153 20.15 0.05 -0.37
C LYS A 153 18.91 0.73 -0.98
N PRO A 154 18.10 0.08 -1.84
CA PRO A 154 16.86 0.68 -2.35
C PRO A 154 15.74 0.79 -1.31
N ALA A 155 15.81 0.05 -0.20
CA ALA A 155 14.84 0.13 0.90
C ALA A 155 15.16 1.28 1.88
N VAL A 156 16.34 1.89 1.76
CA VAL A 156 16.73 3.04 2.58
C VAL A 156 15.78 4.21 2.38
N VAL A 157 15.36 4.80 3.50
CA VAL A 157 14.50 5.98 3.53
C VAL A 157 15.31 7.19 3.95
N SER A 158 15.47 8.15 3.03
CA SER A 158 16.10 9.44 3.29
C SER A 158 15.06 10.56 3.25
N PHE A 159 15.39 11.73 3.81
CA PHE A 159 14.57 12.93 3.65
C PHE A 159 14.36 13.30 2.18
N ASN A 160 15.38 13.12 1.32
CA ASN A 160 15.22 13.36 -0.12
C ASN A 160 14.16 12.45 -0.74
N ARG A 161 14.06 11.18 -0.34
CA ARG A 161 13.00 10.27 -0.78
C ARG A 161 11.61 10.70 -0.30
N VAL A 162 11.51 11.14 0.95
CA VAL A 162 10.26 11.67 1.54
C VAL A 162 9.82 12.94 0.79
N VAL A 163 10.73 13.90 0.59
CA VAL A 163 10.47 15.16 -0.13
C VAL A 163 10.19 14.91 -1.61
N ASN A 164 10.89 13.98 -2.26
CA ASN A 164 10.58 13.57 -3.65
C ASN A 164 9.16 13.01 -3.76
N THR A 165 8.78 12.13 -2.84
CA THR A 165 7.44 11.53 -2.82
C THR A 165 6.37 12.60 -2.60
N TYR A 166 6.60 13.53 -1.67
CA TYR A 166 5.74 14.69 -1.45
C TYR A 166 5.60 15.54 -2.72
N ALA A 167 6.71 15.95 -3.33
CA ALA A 167 6.71 16.79 -4.53
C ALA A 167 5.97 16.13 -5.71
N MET A 168 6.22 14.83 -5.93
CA MET A 168 5.55 14.05 -6.98
C MET A 168 4.05 13.96 -6.73
N ARG A 169 3.62 13.74 -5.48
CA ARG A 169 2.19 13.74 -5.12
C ARG A 169 1.57 15.13 -5.32
N ALA A 170 2.24 16.18 -4.87
CA ALA A 170 1.77 17.56 -4.99
C ALA A 170 1.61 18.04 -6.45
N LEU A 171 2.18 17.32 -7.43
CA LEU A 171 1.96 17.59 -8.85
C LEU A 171 0.59 17.12 -9.34
N PHE A 172 0.08 16.01 -8.79
CA PHE A 172 -1.10 15.30 -9.26
C PHE A 172 -2.30 15.35 -8.30
N PHE A 173 -2.05 15.59 -7.02
CA PHE A 173 -3.06 15.63 -5.95
C PHE A 173 -3.08 16.99 -5.27
N ASP A 174 -4.16 17.27 -4.53
CA ASP A 174 -4.15 18.39 -3.59
C ASP A 174 -3.09 18.15 -2.51
N ALA A 175 -2.28 19.17 -2.27
CA ALA A 175 -1.11 19.10 -1.40
C ALA A 175 -1.42 19.84 -0.10
N PRO A 176 -1.89 19.13 0.96
CA PRO A 176 -2.26 19.79 2.19
C PRO A 176 -1.07 20.50 2.84
N GLU A 177 -1.35 21.51 3.65
CA GLU A 177 -0.29 22.27 4.36
C GLU A 177 0.51 21.35 5.31
N ARG A 178 -0.16 20.39 5.92
CA ARG A 178 0.46 19.38 6.79
C ARG A 178 0.11 17.99 6.28
N GLU A 179 1.13 17.17 6.09
CA GLU A 179 0.97 15.79 5.64
C GLU A 179 1.81 14.86 6.51
N LYS A 180 1.32 13.64 6.73
CA LYS A 180 2.10 12.55 7.31
C LYS A 180 2.38 11.51 6.25
N LEU A 181 3.65 11.17 6.11
CA LEU A 181 4.12 10.12 5.21
C LEU A 181 4.91 9.11 6.03
N TYR A 182 4.25 7.99 6.37
CA TYR A 182 4.74 7.01 7.34
C TYR A 182 5.15 7.67 8.67
N HIS A 183 6.41 7.53 9.10
CA HIS A 183 6.94 8.17 10.30
C HIS A 183 7.50 9.57 10.07
N TYR A 184 7.18 10.24 8.95
CA TYR A 184 7.61 11.60 8.67
C TYR A 184 6.42 12.55 8.67
N SER A 185 6.59 13.72 9.27
CA SER A 185 5.67 14.84 9.10
C SER A 185 6.29 15.85 8.13
N LEU A 186 5.48 16.33 7.20
CA LEU A 186 5.82 17.40 6.28
C LEU A 186 4.94 18.61 6.56
N GLN A 187 5.54 19.78 6.61
CA GLN A 187 4.85 21.07 6.67
C GLN A 187 5.27 21.90 5.45
N ARG A 188 4.30 22.17 4.57
CA ARG A 188 4.47 23.01 3.39
C ARG A 188 4.55 24.47 3.81
N GLU A 189 5.69 25.10 3.54
CA GLU A 189 5.89 26.54 3.76
C GLU A 189 5.56 27.31 2.47
N GLU A 190 5.96 26.79 1.31
CA GLU A 190 5.67 27.39 -0.01
C GLU A 190 5.40 26.31 -1.07
N LEU A 191 4.54 26.62 -2.04
CA LEU A 191 4.31 25.80 -3.23
C LEU A 191 3.86 26.69 -4.40
N ALA A 192 4.48 26.51 -5.56
CA ALA A 192 4.12 27.23 -6.78
C ALA A 192 4.27 26.34 -8.00
N LYS A 193 3.23 26.31 -8.83
CA LYS A 193 3.18 25.57 -10.09
C LYS A 193 3.16 26.56 -11.26
N THR A 194 3.99 26.32 -12.26
CA THR A 194 4.08 27.12 -13.49
C THR A 194 4.18 26.19 -14.69
N GLU A 195 3.47 26.51 -15.77
CA GLU A 195 3.44 25.68 -16.98
C GLU A 195 3.84 26.53 -18.20
N GLN A 196 4.75 25.99 -19.02
CA GLN A 196 5.22 26.64 -20.24
C GLN A 196 5.73 25.61 -21.24
N ALA A 197 5.33 25.74 -22.51
CA ALA A 197 5.84 24.95 -23.64
C ALA A 197 5.91 23.43 -23.36
N HIS A 198 4.80 22.83 -22.91
CA HIS A 198 4.69 21.39 -22.57
C HIS A 198 5.59 20.91 -21.43
N THR A 199 6.07 21.86 -20.61
CA THR A 199 6.83 21.60 -19.40
C THR A 199 6.11 22.23 -18.22
N THR A 200 5.98 21.48 -17.14
CA THR A 200 5.49 21.96 -15.85
C THR A 200 6.65 22.05 -14.88
N LEU A 201 6.78 23.18 -14.20
CA LEU A 201 7.68 23.38 -13.08
C LEU A 201 6.86 23.53 -11.79
N LEU A 202 7.13 22.67 -10.82
CA LEU A 202 6.61 22.76 -9.47
C LEU A 202 7.77 23.07 -8.51
N THR A 203 7.70 24.19 -7.81
CA THR A 203 8.67 24.58 -6.79
C THR A 203 8.02 24.61 -5.42
N GLY A 204 8.76 24.24 -4.38
CA GLY A 204 8.22 24.32 -3.03
C GLY A 204 9.29 24.29 -1.94
N LEU A 205 8.90 24.80 -0.78
CA LEU A 205 9.67 24.76 0.45
C LEU A 205 8.89 23.94 1.47
N VAL A 206 9.51 22.88 1.98
CA VAL A 206 8.88 21.96 2.92
C VAL A 206 9.78 21.71 4.11
N ARG A 207 9.24 21.80 5.32
CA ARG A 207 9.89 21.34 6.53
C ARG A 207 9.52 19.89 6.77
N ALA A 208 10.51 19.00 6.75
CA ALA A 208 10.32 17.58 6.99
C ALA A 208 10.93 17.20 8.34
N GLN A 209 10.14 16.48 9.15
CA GLN A 209 10.56 15.99 10.46
C GLN A 209 10.39 14.48 10.57
N SER A 210 11.39 13.81 11.14
CA SER A 210 11.33 12.39 11.50
C SER A 210 10.61 12.22 12.83
N GLY A 211 9.49 11.51 12.84
CA GLY A 211 8.79 11.07 14.05
C GLY A 211 9.52 9.97 14.84
N ILE A 212 10.63 9.44 14.31
CA ILE A 212 11.48 8.47 15.01
C ILE A 212 12.63 9.16 15.75
N THR A 213 13.32 10.09 15.09
CA THR A 213 14.55 10.71 15.64
C THR A 213 14.34 12.14 16.13
N GLY A 214 13.21 12.76 15.81
CA GLY A 214 12.94 14.18 16.05
C GLY A 214 13.67 15.11 15.08
N GLU A 215 14.57 14.61 14.23
CA GLU A 215 15.32 15.41 13.25
C GLU A 215 14.38 16.17 12.33
N SER A 216 14.57 17.48 12.22
CA SER A 216 13.74 18.38 11.43
C SER A 216 14.60 19.32 10.61
N ASN A 217 14.32 19.39 9.30
CA ASN A 217 15.09 20.15 8.33
C ASN A 217 14.16 20.75 7.26
N SER A 218 14.50 21.92 6.74
CA SER A 218 13.79 22.53 5.61
C SER A 218 14.45 22.16 4.28
N TYR A 219 13.63 21.79 3.30
CA TYR A 219 14.05 21.36 1.98
C TYR A 219 13.35 22.18 0.91
N GLY A 220 14.15 22.75 0.01
CA GLY A 220 13.64 23.32 -1.23
C GLY A 220 13.61 22.23 -2.29
N PHE A 221 12.53 22.15 -3.06
CA PHE A 221 12.44 21.25 -4.20
C PHE A 221 12.00 21.98 -5.48
N ALA A 222 12.48 21.47 -6.62
CA ALA A 222 12.10 21.88 -7.96
C ALA A 222 11.84 20.62 -8.80
N LEU A 223 10.58 20.37 -9.10
CA LEU A 223 10.11 19.25 -9.90
C LEU A 223 9.77 19.73 -11.30
N ILE A 224 10.29 19.02 -12.30
CA ILE A 224 10.04 19.27 -13.71
C ILE A 224 9.27 18.06 -14.25
N LYS A 225 8.12 18.33 -14.86
CA LYS A 225 7.38 17.37 -15.70
C LYS A 225 7.42 17.82 -17.15
N ARG A 226 7.75 16.92 -18.06
CA ARG A 226 7.66 17.09 -19.52
C ARG A 226 6.59 16.15 -20.04
N ASP A 227 5.80 16.60 -21.02
CA ASP A 227 4.70 15.78 -21.57
C ASP A 227 5.18 14.60 -22.43
N SER A 228 6.47 14.55 -22.81
CA SER A 228 7.05 13.42 -23.56
C SER A 228 8.46 13.07 -23.07
N GLY A 229 8.81 11.77 -23.15
CA GLY A 229 10.15 11.23 -22.82
C GLY A 229 10.14 10.17 -21.71
N SER A 230 11.20 9.35 -21.66
CA SER A 230 11.39 8.29 -20.65
C SER A 230 11.71 8.85 -19.25
N ASP A 231 12.28 10.06 -19.17
CA ASP A 231 12.51 10.82 -17.95
C ASP A 231 11.49 11.97 -17.81
N SER A 232 10.20 11.65 -18.00
CA SER A 232 9.14 12.65 -18.05
C SER A 232 8.98 13.44 -16.75
N VAL A 233 9.47 12.94 -15.61
CA VAL A 233 9.38 13.65 -14.32
C VAL A 233 10.66 13.51 -13.50
N GLN A 234 11.24 14.64 -13.08
CA GLN A 234 12.45 14.70 -12.25
C GLN A 234 12.32 15.77 -11.16
N CYS A 235 12.76 15.47 -9.94
CA CYS A 235 12.76 16.37 -8.80
C CYS A 235 14.17 16.64 -8.29
N PHE A 236 14.54 17.90 -8.14
CA PHE A 236 15.82 18.33 -7.58
C PHE A 236 15.59 18.89 -6.19
N ILE A 237 16.36 18.42 -5.22
CA ILE A 237 16.11 18.66 -3.80
C ILE A 237 17.38 19.22 -3.17
N ARG A 238 17.23 20.26 -2.37
CA ARG A 238 18.32 20.85 -1.60
C ARG A 238 17.92 21.09 -0.16
N LEU A 239 18.88 20.93 0.75
CA LEU A 239 18.74 21.39 2.13
C LEU A 239 18.77 22.93 2.16
N VAL A 240 17.87 23.53 2.91
CA VAL A 240 17.75 24.99 3.07
C VAL A 240 18.07 25.34 4.52
N SER A 241 19.18 26.04 4.73
CA SER A 241 19.55 26.59 6.02
C SER A 241 18.90 27.95 6.28
N GLU A 242 18.68 28.74 5.23
CA GLU A 242 18.17 30.12 5.31
C GLU A 242 17.13 30.38 4.22
N SER A 243 15.95 30.90 4.58
CA SER A 243 14.80 31.08 3.68
C SER A 243 15.05 32.07 2.54
N TRP A 244 15.79 33.16 2.80
CA TRP A 244 16.12 34.16 1.78
C TRP A 244 17.01 33.59 0.66
N ALA A 245 17.92 32.66 0.99
CA ALA A 245 18.78 32.02 0.02
C ALA A 245 17.96 31.15 -0.94
N TYR A 246 16.95 30.44 -0.40
CA TYR A 246 16.00 29.70 -1.22
C TYR A 246 15.19 30.63 -2.14
N ALA A 247 14.66 31.75 -1.62
CA ALA A 247 13.89 32.70 -2.42
C ALA A 247 14.69 33.25 -3.62
N ALA A 248 15.96 33.63 -3.42
CA ALA A 248 16.83 34.10 -4.50
C ALA A 248 17.07 33.02 -5.56
N HIS A 249 17.29 31.77 -5.14
CA HIS A 249 17.46 30.65 -6.07
C HIS A 249 16.16 30.31 -6.83
N ARG A 250 15.01 30.39 -6.17
CA ARG A 250 13.69 30.18 -6.77
C ARG A 250 13.39 31.25 -7.82
N GLU A 251 13.67 32.52 -7.52
CA GLU A 251 13.48 33.60 -8.48
C GLU A 251 14.36 33.43 -9.72
N GLY A 252 15.65 33.13 -9.54
CA GLY A 252 16.55 32.84 -10.66
C GLY A 252 16.13 31.60 -11.47
N LEU A 253 15.53 30.60 -10.81
CA LEU A 253 14.96 29.42 -11.46
C LEU A 253 13.74 29.78 -12.30
N LEU A 254 12.80 30.56 -11.77
CA LEU A 254 11.59 30.98 -12.49
C LEU A 254 11.91 31.86 -13.71
N GLN A 255 12.87 32.79 -13.58
CA GLN A 255 13.31 33.62 -14.70
C GLN A 255 13.92 32.77 -15.84
N ARG A 256 14.71 31.74 -15.49
CA ARG A 256 15.26 30.79 -16.46
C ARG A 256 14.20 29.90 -17.07
N PHE A 257 13.26 29.40 -16.27
CA PHE A 257 12.14 28.63 -16.78
C PHE A 257 11.31 29.44 -17.78
N ASN A 258 11.09 30.73 -17.50
CA ASN A 258 10.33 31.62 -18.37
C ASN A 258 11.03 31.94 -19.71
N SER A 259 12.37 31.99 -19.72
CA SER A 259 13.15 32.38 -20.89
C SER A 259 13.69 31.19 -21.70
N ALA A 260 14.15 30.14 -21.03
CA ALA A 260 14.76 28.95 -21.62
C ALA A 260 14.42 27.68 -20.80
N PRO A 261 13.19 27.13 -20.90
CA PRO A 261 12.77 25.94 -20.16
C PRO A 261 13.69 24.72 -20.31
N GLY A 262 14.36 24.60 -21.47
CA GLY A 262 15.29 23.51 -21.76
C GLY A 262 16.57 23.50 -20.91
N GLU A 263 17.04 24.67 -20.45
CA GLU A 263 18.29 24.85 -19.69
C GLU A 263 18.11 24.67 -18.17
N VAL A 264 16.87 24.48 -17.71
CA VAL A 264 16.55 24.48 -16.28
C VAL A 264 17.13 23.26 -15.55
N ILE A 265 17.18 22.10 -16.21
CA ILE A 265 17.78 20.89 -15.63
C ILE A 265 19.27 21.11 -15.36
N ASP A 266 20.01 21.68 -16.31
CA ASP A 266 21.45 21.92 -16.16
C ASP A 266 21.73 22.90 -15.01
N TYR A 267 20.89 23.93 -14.86
CA TYR A 267 20.95 24.85 -13.73
C TYR A 267 20.71 24.13 -12.39
N LEU A 268 19.69 23.27 -12.30
CA LEU A 268 19.39 22.52 -11.08
C LEU A 268 20.49 21.49 -10.74
N GLN A 269 21.03 20.80 -11.74
CA GLN A 269 22.15 19.88 -11.56
C GLN A 269 23.39 20.57 -11.00
N LYS A 270 23.65 21.79 -11.46
CA LYS A 270 24.81 22.58 -11.03
C LYS A 270 24.63 23.23 -9.66
N HIS A 271 23.43 23.70 -9.32
CA HIS A 271 23.20 24.57 -8.16
C HIS A 271 22.40 23.93 -7.01
N TRP A 272 21.72 22.81 -7.24
CA TRP A 272 20.84 22.17 -6.24
C TRP A 272 21.30 20.77 -5.89
N SER A 273 21.24 19.85 -6.85
CA SER A 273 21.65 18.46 -6.64
C SER A 273 22.15 17.86 -7.95
N PRO A 274 23.33 17.20 -7.96
CA PRO A 274 23.95 16.71 -9.20
C PRO A 274 23.10 15.66 -9.93
N GLN A 275 22.21 14.98 -9.21
CA GLN A 275 21.25 14.03 -9.78
C GLN A 275 19.84 14.42 -9.36
N GLY A 276 18.89 14.22 -10.27
CA GLY A 276 17.46 14.37 -10.02
C GLY A 276 16.85 13.06 -9.49
N PHE A 277 15.83 13.19 -8.65
CA PHE A 277 15.03 12.10 -8.15
C PHE A 277 13.81 11.88 -9.05
N GLY A 278 13.69 10.71 -9.66
CA GLY A 278 12.48 10.29 -10.39
C GLY A 278 11.49 9.46 -9.58
N LEU A 279 10.48 8.91 -10.26
CA LEU A 279 9.45 8.03 -9.70
C LEU A 279 10.05 6.80 -8.99
N GLN A 280 11.17 6.26 -9.47
CA GLN A 280 11.86 5.11 -8.86
C GLN A 280 12.29 5.36 -7.42
N HIS A 281 12.49 6.63 -7.03
CA HIS A 281 12.86 7.03 -5.67
C HIS A 281 11.65 7.29 -4.78
N MET A 282 10.42 7.14 -5.26
CA MET A 282 9.23 7.22 -4.42
C MET A 282 9.05 5.97 -3.56
N PHE A 283 8.20 6.07 -2.54
CA PHE A 283 7.65 4.90 -1.85
C PHE A 283 6.76 4.08 -2.80
N PHE A 284 6.68 2.77 -2.57
CA PHE A 284 6.10 1.84 -3.53
C PHE A 284 4.62 2.13 -3.80
N GLU A 285 3.83 2.34 -2.75
CA GLU A 285 2.39 2.57 -2.85
C GLU A 285 2.07 3.88 -3.56
N GLU A 286 2.72 4.97 -3.15
CA GLU A 286 2.59 6.30 -3.76
C GLU A 286 3.04 6.30 -5.22
N ARG A 287 4.11 5.56 -5.54
CA ARG A 287 4.59 5.40 -6.91
C ARG A 287 3.53 4.74 -7.80
N GLN A 288 2.87 3.69 -7.32
CA GLN A 288 1.82 3.02 -8.07
C GLN A 288 0.62 3.93 -8.31
N GLN A 289 0.25 4.75 -7.33
CA GLN A 289 -0.82 5.74 -7.47
C GLN A 289 -0.48 6.79 -8.53
N VAL A 290 0.72 7.39 -8.47
CA VAL A 290 1.15 8.41 -9.44
C VAL A 290 1.28 7.83 -10.86
N ILE A 291 1.86 6.63 -11.02
CA ILE A 291 1.96 5.98 -12.34
C ILE A 291 0.58 5.77 -12.95
N ARG A 292 -0.40 5.31 -12.16
CA ARG A 292 -1.78 5.11 -12.66
C ARG A 292 -2.38 6.41 -13.19
N LEU A 293 -2.22 7.52 -12.47
CA LEU A 293 -2.71 8.83 -12.92
C LEU A 293 -2.00 9.32 -14.18
N MET A 294 -0.67 9.17 -14.25
CA MET A 294 0.09 9.55 -15.44
C MET A 294 -0.32 8.76 -16.69
N MET A 295 -0.83 7.54 -16.51
CA MET A 295 -1.28 6.68 -17.60
C MET A 295 -2.75 6.86 -17.94
N GLN A 296 -3.55 7.52 -17.10
CA GLN A 296 -5.01 7.54 -17.21
C GLN A 296 -5.47 8.10 -18.56
N ASP A 297 -5.03 9.29 -18.94
CA ASP A 297 -5.41 9.92 -20.21
C ASP A 297 -5.08 9.02 -21.41
N ARG A 298 -3.91 8.37 -21.39
CA ARG A 298 -3.50 7.44 -22.46
C ARG A 298 -4.33 6.16 -22.48
N LEU A 299 -4.68 5.64 -21.31
CA LEU A 299 -5.56 4.48 -21.20
C LEU A 299 -6.98 4.81 -21.68
N ASP A 300 -7.46 6.02 -21.43
CA ASP A 300 -8.76 6.50 -21.91
C ASP A 300 -8.76 6.65 -23.44
N GLU A 301 -7.69 7.20 -24.03
CA GLU A 301 -7.50 7.26 -25.50
C GLU A 301 -7.48 5.86 -26.13
N ILE A 302 -6.72 4.91 -25.54
CA ILE A 302 -6.68 3.51 -25.99
C ILE A 302 -8.07 2.89 -25.86
N GLY A 303 -8.77 3.14 -24.77
CA GLY A 303 -10.12 2.64 -24.52
C GLY A 303 -11.12 3.13 -25.56
N ALA A 304 -11.06 4.41 -25.92
CA ALA A 304 -11.91 4.98 -26.98
C ALA A 304 -11.61 4.36 -28.35
N ALA A 305 -10.34 4.11 -28.68
CA ALA A 305 -9.96 3.41 -29.91
C ALA A 305 -10.49 1.97 -29.95
N TYR A 306 -10.38 1.23 -28.85
CA TYR A 306 -10.92 -0.12 -28.71
C TYR A 306 -12.45 -0.13 -28.85
N ARG A 307 -13.14 0.84 -28.24
CA ARG A 307 -14.59 0.98 -28.37
C ARG A 307 -15.01 1.19 -29.83
N LYS A 308 -14.31 2.06 -30.55
CA LYS A 308 -14.56 2.29 -31.97
C LYS A 308 -14.38 1.01 -32.80
N LEU A 309 -13.30 0.26 -32.57
CA LEU A 309 -13.07 -1.02 -33.26
C LEU A 309 -14.17 -2.04 -32.97
N TYR A 310 -14.68 -2.08 -31.74
CA TYR A 310 -15.82 -2.91 -31.36
C TYR A 310 -17.09 -2.50 -32.13
N ASP A 311 -17.47 -1.21 -32.07
CA ASP A 311 -18.70 -0.71 -32.69
C ASP A 311 -18.68 -0.88 -34.22
N ASP A 312 -17.53 -0.62 -34.87
CA ASP A 312 -17.37 -0.72 -36.33
C ASP A 312 -17.40 -2.17 -36.85
N ASN A 313 -17.03 -3.16 -36.03
CA ASN A 313 -16.82 -4.55 -36.49
C ASN A 313 -17.78 -5.57 -35.88
N LEU A 314 -18.73 -5.17 -35.03
CA LEU A 314 -19.60 -6.10 -34.31
C LEU A 314 -20.38 -7.05 -35.22
N GLU A 315 -20.95 -6.56 -36.32
CA GLU A 315 -21.70 -7.38 -37.29
C GLU A 315 -20.80 -8.38 -38.02
N LEU A 316 -19.57 -7.95 -38.40
CA LEU A 316 -18.58 -8.85 -39.00
C LEU A 316 -18.21 -9.99 -38.04
N ILE A 317 -17.98 -9.66 -36.77
CA ILE A 317 -17.61 -10.63 -35.73
C ILE A 317 -18.74 -11.63 -35.48
N ARG A 318 -20.00 -11.17 -35.45
CA ARG A 318 -21.18 -12.03 -35.38
C ARG A 318 -21.25 -12.98 -36.57
N ASN A 319 -21.07 -12.48 -37.79
CA ASN A 319 -21.08 -13.30 -39.00
C ASN A 319 -19.99 -14.38 -39.00
N ILE A 320 -18.75 -14.04 -38.60
CA ILE A 320 -17.66 -15.02 -38.49
C ILE A 320 -18.03 -16.13 -37.50
N ARG A 321 -18.63 -15.78 -36.36
CA ARG A 321 -19.03 -16.72 -35.33
C ARG A 321 -20.20 -17.60 -35.77
N ASP A 322 -21.20 -17.03 -36.44
CA ASP A 322 -22.36 -17.76 -36.96
C ASP A 322 -21.97 -18.75 -38.07
N LEU A 323 -20.92 -18.45 -38.82
CA LEU A 323 -20.28 -19.37 -39.78
C LEU A 323 -19.42 -20.46 -39.12
N GLY A 324 -19.33 -20.48 -37.79
CA GLY A 324 -18.56 -21.47 -37.02
C GLY A 324 -17.05 -21.25 -37.05
N ALA A 325 -16.57 -20.10 -37.52
CA ALA A 325 -15.14 -19.78 -37.56
C ALA A 325 -14.64 -19.15 -36.24
N THR A 326 -13.34 -19.26 -36.01
CA THR A 326 -12.66 -18.61 -34.87
C THR A 326 -12.45 -17.13 -35.14
N ILE A 327 -12.80 -16.27 -34.19
CA ILE A 327 -12.57 -14.83 -34.29
C ILE A 327 -11.07 -14.55 -34.09
N PRO A 328 -10.40 -13.84 -35.02
CA PRO A 328 -9.00 -13.45 -34.85
C PRO A 328 -8.74 -12.63 -33.57
N GLU A 329 -7.52 -12.70 -33.04
CA GLU A 329 -7.16 -12.03 -31.79
C GLU A 329 -7.26 -10.50 -31.91
N GLU A 330 -6.94 -9.97 -33.09
CA GLU A 330 -7.00 -8.56 -33.43
C GLU A 330 -8.43 -7.99 -33.39
N LEU A 331 -9.44 -8.83 -33.65
CA LEU A 331 -10.86 -8.46 -33.58
C LEU A 331 -11.47 -8.78 -32.22
N SER A 332 -11.02 -9.84 -31.56
CA SER A 332 -11.57 -10.25 -30.26
C SER A 332 -11.03 -9.42 -29.08
N ALA A 333 -9.79 -8.92 -29.15
CA ALA A 333 -9.23 -8.08 -28.08
C ALA A 333 -10.02 -6.78 -27.84
N PRO A 334 -10.41 -5.99 -28.87
CA PRO A 334 -11.32 -4.85 -28.71
C PRO A 334 -12.64 -5.21 -28.06
N VAL A 335 -13.28 -6.30 -28.51
CA VAL A 335 -14.56 -6.77 -27.95
C VAL A 335 -14.43 -7.14 -26.48
N ARG A 336 -13.41 -7.93 -26.12
CA ARG A 336 -13.19 -8.36 -24.73
C ARG A 336 -12.97 -7.16 -23.82
N TYR A 337 -12.14 -6.20 -24.24
CA TYR A 337 -11.90 -4.99 -23.47
C TYR A 337 -13.19 -4.18 -23.27
N THR A 338 -13.91 -3.88 -24.36
CA THR A 338 -15.14 -3.07 -24.31
C THR A 338 -16.22 -3.71 -23.45
N LEU A 339 -16.49 -5.01 -23.64
CA LEU A 339 -17.47 -5.71 -22.81
C LEU A 339 -17.04 -5.80 -21.34
N SER A 340 -15.73 -5.92 -21.06
CA SER A 340 -15.23 -5.90 -19.68
C SER A 340 -15.39 -4.53 -19.03
N GLN A 341 -15.18 -3.42 -19.78
CA GLN A 341 -15.43 -2.06 -19.30
C GLN A 341 -16.92 -1.77 -19.10
N ASP A 342 -17.77 -2.21 -20.02
CA ASP A 342 -19.22 -2.08 -19.88
C ASP A 342 -19.71 -2.85 -18.66
N MET A 343 -19.22 -4.09 -18.46
CA MET A 343 -19.54 -4.90 -17.27
C MET A 343 -19.14 -4.17 -15.99
N ARG A 344 -17.92 -3.61 -15.97
CA ARG A 344 -17.42 -2.82 -14.84
C ARG A 344 -18.34 -1.64 -14.55
N SER A 345 -18.69 -0.83 -15.55
CA SER A 345 -19.55 0.33 -15.37
C SER A 345 -20.95 -0.06 -14.86
N GLU A 346 -21.51 -1.17 -15.34
CA GLU A 346 -22.81 -1.65 -14.85
C GLU A 346 -22.73 -2.19 -13.43
N ILE A 347 -21.64 -2.86 -13.06
CA ILE A 347 -21.42 -3.32 -11.68
C ILE A 347 -21.22 -2.13 -10.71
N GLU A 348 -20.50 -1.08 -11.11
CA GLU A 348 -20.38 0.15 -10.30
C GLU A 348 -21.74 0.81 -10.04
N LYS A 349 -22.70 0.68 -10.98
CA LYS A 349 -24.07 1.18 -10.82
C LYS A 349 -24.94 0.31 -9.91
N LEU A 350 -24.55 -0.94 -9.62
CA LEU A 350 -25.32 -1.83 -8.74
C LEU A 350 -25.36 -1.34 -7.28
N GLY A 351 -24.48 -0.43 -6.87
CA GLY A 351 -24.54 0.37 -5.63
C GLY A 351 -25.35 -0.23 -4.46
N GLU A 352 -26.29 0.56 -3.92
CA GLU A 352 -27.13 0.15 -2.78
C GLU A 352 -28.37 -0.68 -3.18
N SER A 353 -28.76 -0.73 -4.46
CA SER A 353 -29.97 -1.43 -4.91
C SER A 353 -29.67 -2.61 -5.84
N THR A 354 -30.10 -3.80 -5.45
CA THR A 354 -29.97 -5.03 -6.26
C THR A 354 -31.07 -5.19 -7.32
N GLU A 355 -32.09 -4.33 -7.31
CA GLU A 355 -33.14 -4.31 -8.32
C GLU A 355 -32.97 -3.13 -9.26
N THR A 356 -32.28 -3.34 -10.39
CA THR A 356 -32.21 -2.29 -11.40
C THR A 356 -31.77 -2.83 -12.76
N GLU A 357 -32.12 -2.06 -13.79
CA GLU A 357 -31.70 -2.19 -15.18
C GLU A 357 -30.20 -2.57 -15.36
N ALA A 358 -29.32 -2.14 -14.45
CA ALA A 358 -27.90 -2.49 -14.44
C ALA A 358 -27.65 -4.01 -14.36
N TYR A 359 -28.43 -4.76 -13.57
CA TYR A 359 -28.33 -6.22 -13.50
C TYR A 359 -28.66 -6.87 -14.85
N LYS A 360 -29.75 -6.41 -15.50
CA LYS A 360 -30.15 -6.93 -16.82
C LYS A 360 -29.05 -6.68 -17.84
N ARG A 361 -28.43 -5.49 -17.81
CA ARG A 361 -27.30 -5.16 -18.68
C ARG A 361 -26.09 -6.06 -18.40
N CYS A 362 -25.75 -6.34 -17.13
CA CYS A 362 -24.68 -7.30 -16.79
C CYS A 362 -24.95 -8.68 -17.42
N LEU A 363 -26.17 -9.21 -17.29
CA LEU A 363 -26.54 -10.48 -17.92
C LEU A 363 -26.45 -10.44 -19.44
N ASP A 364 -26.87 -9.35 -20.07
CA ASP A 364 -26.82 -9.20 -21.53
C ASP A 364 -25.39 -9.08 -22.05
N ILE A 365 -24.50 -8.41 -21.31
CA ILE A 365 -23.06 -8.37 -21.61
C ILE A 365 -22.47 -9.80 -21.55
N ALA A 366 -22.75 -10.55 -20.48
CA ALA A 366 -22.26 -11.92 -20.33
C ALA A 366 -22.82 -12.87 -21.41
N ARG A 367 -24.10 -12.72 -21.78
CA ARG A 367 -24.70 -13.47 -22.89
C ARG A 367 -24.03 -13.13 -24.21
N THR A 368 -23.74 -11.86 -24.45
CA THR A 368 -23.07 -11.40 -25.67
C THR A 368 -21.67 -12.01 -25.76
N ALA A 369 -20.88 -11.92 -24.68
CA ALA A 369 -19.56 -12.54 -24.62
C ALA A 369 -19.62 -14.06 -24.87
N ARG A 370 -20.58 -14.77 -24.25
CA ARG A 370 -20.76 -16.22 -24.43
C ARG A 370 -21.13 -16.60 -25.86
N LYS A 371 -22.03 -15.83 -26.51
CA LYS A 371 -22.38 -16.04 -27.93
C LYS A 371 -21.15 -15.91 -28.83
N LEU A 372 -20.32 -14.90 -28.56
CA LEU A 372 -19.07 -14.67 -29.29
C LEU A 372 -17.96 -15.65 -28.91
N GLY A 373 -18.13 -16.47 -27.87
CA GLY A 373 -17.12 -17.42 -27.40
C GLY A 373 -15.92 -16.74 -26.76
N LEU A 374 -16.13 -15.59 -26.13
CA LEU A 374 -15.09 -14.79 -25.52
C LEU A 374 -15.11 -14.91 -24.00
N GLU A 375 -13.93 -15.08 -23.41
CA GLU A 375 -13.74 -15.00 -21.96
C GLU A 375 -13.46 -13.54 -21.59
N LEU A 376 -14.29 -12.97 -20.72
CA LEU A 376 -14.10 -11.60 -20.23
C LEU A 376 -13.10 -11.58 -19.08
N ASN A 377 -12.34 -10.49 -18.95
CA ASN A 377 -11.58 -10.26 -17.73
C ASN A 377 -12.53 -9.76 -16.65
N THR A 378 -12.89 -10.65 -15.73
CA THR A 378 -13.85 -10.36 -14.67
C THR A 378 -13.23 -10.28 -13.28
N GLU A 379 -11.89 -10.23 -13.16
CA GLU A 379 -11.21 -10.14 -11.86
C GLU A 379 -11.65 -8.91 -11.07
N TRP A 380 -11.69 -7.75 -11.72
CA TRP A 380 -12.17 -6.51 -11.11
C TRP A 380 -13.64 -6.61 -10.67
N ALA A 381 -14.50 -7.18 -11.53
CA ALA A 381 -15.93 -7.37 -11.25
C ALA A 381 -16.16 -8.30 -10.05
N ALA A 382 -15.38 -9.38 -9.96
CA ALA A 382 -15.43 -10.31 -8.84
C ALA A 382 -14.99 -9.65 -7.53
N HIS A 383 -13.90 -8.88 -7.56
CA HIS A 383 -13.41 -8.15 -6.39
C HIS A 383 -14.41 -7.10 -5.90
N HIS A 384 -15.00 -6.32 -6.80
CA HIS A 384 -15.94 -5.28 -6.41
C HIS A 384 -17.26 -5.85 -5.86
N LEU A 385 -17.80 -6.90 -6.49
CA LEU A 385 -18.98 -7.61 -5.95
C LEU A 385 -18.69 -8.22 -4.58
N GLN A 386 -17.46 -8.71 -4.36
CA GLN A 386 -17.04 -9.19 -3.05
C GLN A 386 -17.03 -8.05 -2.01
N GLU A 387 -16.44 -6.89 -2.31
CA GLU A 387 -16.48 -5.72 -1.42
C GLU A 387 -17.93 -5.31 -1.08
N MET A 388 -18.83 -5.32 -2.07
CA MET A 388 -20.24 -5.01 -1.84
C MET A 388 -20.91 -6.04 -0.91
N ILE A 389 -20.62 -7.34 -1.09
CA ILE A 389 -21.14 -8.39 -0.20
C ILE A 389 -20.59 -8.21 1.22
N GLU A 390 -19.29 -7.91 1.37
CA GLU A 390 -18.65 -7.68 2.67
C GLU A 390 -19.23 -6.46 3.40
N GLN A 391 -19.45 -5.35 2.69
CA GLN A 391 -20.12 -4.17 3.26
C GLN A 391 -21.55 -4.47 3.73
N ARG A 392 -22.33 -5.23 2.94
CA ARG A 392 -23.69 -5.62 3.33
C ARG A 392 -23.71 -6.63 4.48
N LEU A 393 -22.74 -7.55 4.53
CA LEU A 393 -22.55 -8.45 5.68
C LEU A 393 -22.21 -7.67 6.95
N GLN A 394 -21.38 -6.63 6.85
CA GLN A 394 -21.07 -5.74 7.96
C GLN A 394 -22.32 -4.98 8.44
N ASN A 395 -23.14 -4.46 7.52
CA ASN A 395 -24.41 -3.83 7.87
C ASN A 395 -25.39 -4.82 8.54
N LEU A 396 -25.44 -6.08 8.09
CA LEU A 396 -26.23 -7.14 8.73
C LEU A 396 -25.75 -7.47 10.14
N TYR A 397 -24.45 -7.34 10.43
CA TYR A 397 -23.90 -7.52 11.77
C TYR A 397 -24.46 -6.49 12.77
N GLU A 398 -24.59 -5.25 12.32
CA GLU A 398 -25.16 -4.15 13.11
C GLU A 398 -26.69 -4.23 13.19
N ASN A 399 -27.36 -4.53 12.07
CA ASN A 399 -28.81 -4.62 11.98
C ASN A 399 -29.26 -5.88 11.22
N PHE A 400 -29.54 -6.95 11.95
CA PHE A 400 -29.88 -8.25 11.38
C PHE A 400 -31.33 -8.30 10.87
N ASN A 401 -31.54 -8.30 9.56
CA ASN A 401 -32.86 -8.21 8.94
C ASN A 401 -32.95 -8.97 7.59
N THR A 402 -34.19 -9.23 7.14
CA THR A 402 -34.47 -10.06 5.95
C THR A 402 -34.07 -9.36 4.65
N ASP A 403 -34.28 -8.05 4.55
CA ASP A 403 -33.99 -7.29 3.33
C ASP A 403 -32.48 -7.30 3.02
N GLY A 404 -31.64 -7.09 4.03
CA GLY A 404 -30.19 -7.20 3.89
C GLY A 404 -29.72 -8.60 3.48
N CYS A 405 -30.40 -9.65 3.93
CA CYS A 405 -30.11 -11.02 3.49
C CYS A 405 -30.46 -11.22 2.00
N ARG A 406 -31.62 -10.72 1.55
CA ARG A 406 -32.06 -10.81 0.15
C ARG A 406 -31.15 -10.04 -0.80
N GLU A 407 -30.66 -8.88 -0.39
CA GLU A 407 -29.69 -8.10 -1.16
C GLU A 407 -28.39 -8.89 -1.37
N ILE A 408 -27.84 -9.52 -0.32
CA ILE A 408 -26.64 -10.35 -0.43
C ILE A 408 -26.88 -11.56 -1.34
N LEU A 409 -28.00 -12.27 -1.16
CA LEU A 409 -28.36 -13.40 -2.02
C LEU A 409 -28.48 -12.98 -3.49
N SER A 410 -28.98 -11.78 -3.76
CA SER A 410 -29.06 -11.23 -5.12
C SER A 410 -27.66 -10.99 -5.71
N LEU A 411 -26.71 -10.45 -4.93
CA LEU A 411 -25.32 -10.28 -5.37
C LEU A 411 -24.62 -11.63 -5.62
N ILE A 412 -24.91 -12.65 -4.80
CA ILE A 412 -24.39 -14.01 -5.02
C ILE A 412 -24.95 -14.62 -6.30
N ASP A 413 -26.26 -14.46 -6.56
CA ASP A 413 -26.89 -14.91 -7.80
C ASP A 413 -26.29 -14.21 -9.04
N ILE A 414 -26.01 -12.91 -8.94
CA ILE A 414 -25.27 -12.15 -9.96
C ILE A 414 -23.93 -12.81 -10.24
N ALA A 415 -23.12 -13.03 -9.20
CA ALA A 415 -21.81 -13.62 -9.34
C ALA A 415 -21.87 -15.01 -9.98
N GLN A 416 -22.83 -15.85 -9.60
CA GLN A 416 -23.01 -17.19 -10.17
C GLN A 416 -23.42 -17.16 -11.64
N LYS A 417 -24.39 -16.32 -12.02
CA LYS A 417 -24.85 -16.19 -13.42
C LYS A 417 -23.76 -15.64 -14.34
N LEU A 418 -22.91 -14.77 -13.79
CA LEU A 418 -21.73 -14.23 -14.47
C LEU A 418 -20.50 -15.16 -14.40
N ASN A 419 -20.60 -16.30 -13.70
CA ASN A 419 -19.51 -17.26 -13.48
C ASN A 419 -18.26 -16.62 -12.85
N LEU A 420 -18.48 -15.73 -11.88
CA LEU A 420 -17.43 -15.03 -11.15
C LEU A 420 -16.95 -15.86 -9.96
N ARG A 421 -15.64 -15.88 -9.74
CA ARG A 421 -15.03 -16.50 -8.56
C ARG A 421 -14.85 -15.42 -7.50
N LEU A 422 -15.73 -15.42 -6.50
CA LEU A 422 -15.60 -14.56 -5.33
C LEU A 422 -14.55 -15.16 -4.37
N ALA A 423 -13.63 -14.35 -3.84
CA ALA A 423 -12.79 -14.81 -2.73
C ALA A 423 -13.65 -14.86 -1.44
N GLN A 424 -13.30 -15.76 -0.53
CA GLN A 424 -14.20 -16.12 0.58
C GLN A 424 -13.68 -15.65 1.95
N ASP A 425 -12.42 -15.23 2.05
CA ASP A 425 -11.65 -15.23 3.30
C ASP A 425 -12.20 -14.25 4.36
N HIS A 426 -12.59 -13.03 3.98
CA HIS A 426 -13.12 -12.05 4.95
C HIS A 426 -14.61 -12.25 5.22
N ALA A 427 -15.41 -12.44 4.15
CA ALA A 427 -16.84 -12.74 4.25
C ALA A 427 -17.14 -13.98 5.12
N GLN A 428 -16.32 -15.04 5.03
CA GLN A 428 -16.49 -16.24 5.86
C GLN A 428 -16.36 -15.93 7.36
N ASN A 429 -15.43 -15.07 7.76
CA ASN A 429 -15.28 -14.71 9.18
C ASN A 429 -16.52 -13.98 9.71
N LEU A 430 -17.06 -13.03 8.95
CA LEU A 430 -18.30 -12.32 9.33
C LEU A 430 -19.50 -13.27 9.38
N ILE A 431 -19.65 -14.16 8.38
CA ILE A 431 -20.72 -15.16 8.35
C ILE A 431 -20.64 -16.10 9.55
N PHE A 432 -19.43 -16.55 9.92
CA PHE A 432 -19.24 -17.41 11.10
C PHE A 432 -19.71 -16.72 12.39
N VAL A 433 -19.35 -15.46 12.59
CA VAL A 433 -19.79 -14.68 13.77
C VAL A 433 -21.32 -14.52 13.76
N LEU A 434 -21.92 -14.14 12.64
CA LEU A 434 -23.38 -14.01 12.49
C LEU A 434 -24.12 -15.33 12.74
N LEU A 435 -23.59 -16.47 12.26
CA LEU A 435 -24.15 -17.80 12.53
C LEU A 435 -24.22 -18.11 14.03
N GLN A 436 -23.18 -17.74 14.79
CA GLN A 436 -23.09 -18.00 16.23
C GLN A 436 -23.89 -17.00 17.06
N GLU A 437 -23.76 -15.70 16.78
CA GLU A 437 -24.29 -14.63 17.64
C GLU A 437 -25.73 -14.20 17.30
N ARG A 438 -26.22 -14.47 16.09
CA ARG A 438 -27.56 -14.04 15.63
C ARG A 438 -28.43 -15.22 15.24
N VAL A 439 -27.96 -16.04 14.30
CA VAL A 439 -28.80 -17.10 13.68
C VAL A 439 -29.11 -18.23 14.64
N LEU A 440 -28.15 -18.70 15.44
CA LEU A 440 -28.38 -19.78 16.38
C LEU A 440 -29.42 -19.40 17.47
N PRO A 441 -29.32 -18.23 18.15
CA PRO A 441 -30.37 -17.75 19.04
C PRO A 441 -31.75 -17.61 18.36
N LEU A 442 -31.77 -17.11 17.12
CA LEU A 442 -33.02 -16.98 16.35
C LEU A 442 -33.68 -18.33 16.09
N ILE A 443 -32.91 -19.34 15.66
CA ILE A 443 -33.44 -20.70 15.44
C ILE A 443 -34.01 -21.29 16.74
N GLU A 444 -33.36 -21.06 17.87
CA GLU A 444 -33.85 -21.51 19.19
C GLU A 444 -35.13 -20.77 19.62
N ALA A 445 -35.24 -19.46 19.33
CA ALA A 445 -36.44 -18.67 19.59
C ALA A 445 -37.64 -19.12 18.73
N VAL A 446 -37.43 -19.36 17.42
CA VAL A 446 -38.46 -19.88 16.51
C VAL A 446 -38.91 -21.28 16.96
N ALA A 447 -37.99 -22.12 17.47
CA ALA A 447 -38.32 -23.46 17.97
C ALA A 447 -39.21 -23.43 19.22
N ALA A 448 -39.05 -22.40 20.05
CA ALA A 448 -39.89 -22.16 21.22
C ALA A 448 -41.26 -21.54 20.86
N ASN A 449 -41.36 -20.74 19.78
CA ASN A 449 -42.60 -20.09 19.34
C ASN A 449 -42.75 -20.10 17.79
N PRO A 450 -43.41 -21.13 17.21
CA PRO A 450 -43.48 -21.33 15.76
C PRO A 450 -44.27 -20.27 14.96
N GLN A 451 -44.98 -19.35 15.61
CA GLN A 451 -45.79 -18.33 14.91
C GLN A 451 -44.98 -17.14 14.36
N ASN A 452 -43.67 -17.07 14.64
CA ASN A 452 -42.84 -15.93 14.26
C ASN A 452 -42.27 -16.07 12.82
N LYS A 453 -43.15 -15.88 11.83
CA LYS A 453 -42.86 -16.06 10.39
C LYS A 453 -41.67 -15.25 9.89
N SER A 454 -41.44 -14.04 10.40
CA SER A 454 -40.32 -13.18 9.99
C SER A 454 -38.96 -13.70 10.44
N GLU A 455 -38.89 -14.28 11.64
CA GLU A 455 -37.66 -14.84 12.21
C GLU A 455 -37.24 -16.15 11.53
N TYR A 456 -38.21 -16.97 11.13
CA TYR A 456 -37.94 -18.15 10.30
C TYR A 456 -37.39 -17.76 8.92
N ALA A 457 -38.04 -16.81 8.23
CA ALA A 457 -37.60 -16.35 6.91
C ALA A 457 -36.18 -15.76 6.97
N LEU A 458 -35.90 -14.93 7.98
CA LEU A 458 -34.58 -14.35 8.22
C LEU A 458 -33.50 -15.43 8.45
N SER A 459 -33.79 -16.43 9.28
CA SER A 459 -32.87 -17.54 9.55
C SER A 459 -32.62 -18.38 8.28
N SER A 460 -33.66 -18.65 7.50
CA SER A 460 -33.56 -19.42 6.26
C SER A 460 -32.74 -18.68 5.19
N ASP A 461 -33.03 -17.40 4.97
CA ASP A 461 -32.32 -16.57 4.00
C ASP A 461 -30.83 -16.48 4.35
N PHE A 462 -30.49 -16.28 5.63
CA PHE A 462 -29.09 -16.24 6.05
C PHE A 462 -28.38 -17.59 5.91
N LEU A 463 -29.05 -18.71 6.20
CA LEU A 463 -28.45 -20.04 6.00
C LEU A 463 -28.14 -20.31 4.52
N GLN A 464 -28.89 -19.75 3.57
CA GLN A 464 -28.56 -19.82 2.15
C GLN A 464 -27.27 -19.06 1.83
N ILE A 465 -27.07 -17.87 2.41
CA ILE A 465 -25.81 -17.11 2.29
C ILE A 465 -24.65 -17.97 2.81
N ALA A 466 -24.77 -18.53 4.03
CA ALA A 466 -23.74 -19.38 4.61
C ALA A 466 -23.41 -20.61 3.76
N TYR A 467 -24.41 -21.24 3.15
CA TYR A 467 -24.19 -22.36 2.23
C TYR A 467 -23.35 -21.97 1.01
N HIS A 468 -23.61 -20.80 0.41
CA HIS A 468 -22.85 -20.31 -0.74
C HIS A 468 -21.38 -20.00 -0.42
N PHE A 469 -21.08 -19.66 0.84
CA PHE A 469 -19.72 -19.48 1.34
C PHE A 469 -19.09 -20.77 1.90
N GLY A 470 -19.70 -21.93 1.68
CA GLY A 470 -19.10 -23.24 2.00
C GLY A 470 -19.32 -23.72 3.42
N PHE A 471 -20.20 -23.10 4.21
CA PHE A 471 -20.52 -23.56 5.55
C PHE A 471 -21.39 -24.83 5.54
N ASN A 472 -21.09 -25.77 6.44
CA ASN A 472 -21.97 -26.90 6.69
C ASN A 472 -23.18 -26.47 7.53
N ILE A 473 -24.29 -26.19 6.85
CA ILE A 473 -25.52 -25.71 7.48
C ILE A 473 -26.46 -26.84 7.97
N LYS A 474 -26.05 -28.12 7.87
CA LYS A 474 -26.93 -29.26 8.14
C LYS A 474 -27.51 -29.23 9.55
N ILE A 475 -26.68 -28.94 10.56
CA ILE A 475 -27.09 -28.87 11.97
C ILE A 475 -28.18 -27.81 12.19
N TYR A 476 -28.09 -26.68 11.49
CA TYR A 476 -29.06 -25.59 11.59
C TYR A 476 -30.37 -25.95 10.87
N LYS A 477 -30.28 -26.59 9.69
CA LYS A 477 -31.45 -27.07 8.94
C LYS A 477 -32.20 -28.18 9.65
N ASP A 478 -31.51 -29.13 10.28
CA ASP A 478 -32.15 -30.23 11.00
C ASP A 478 -32.98 -29.69 12.18
N ARG A 479 -32.50 -28.66 12.89
CA ARG A 479 -33.26 -27.95 13.94
C ARG A 479 -34.49 -27.20 13.42
N LEU A 480 -34.40 -26.62 12.23
CA LEU A 480 -35.56 -26.00 11.56
C LEU A 480 -36.56 -27.03 11.05
N LYS A 481 -36.10 -28.22 10.64
CA LYS A 481 -36.95 -29.29 10.10
C LYS A 481 -37.87 -29.91 11.15
N GLU A 482 -37.39 -30.10 12.38
CA GLU A 482 -38.24 -30.50 13.52
C GLU A 482 -39.39 -29.50 13.78
N LEU A 483 -39.22 -28.26 13.33
CA LEU A 483 -40.16 -27.16 13.44
C LEU A 483 -41.16 -27.16 12.27
N GLU A 484 -40.66 -27.35 11.04
CA GLU A 484 -41.45 -27.50 9.81
C GLU A 484 -42.41 -28.70 9.90
N ASP A 485 -41.94 -29.83 10.46
CA ASP A 485 -42.76 -31.02 10.67
C ASP A 485 -43.90 -30.75 11.69
N ARG A 486 -43.63 -29.97 12.75
CA ARG A 486 -44.67 -29.53 13.73
C ARG A 486 -45.67 -28.52 13.14
N LEU A 487 -45.26 -27.71 12.17
CA LEU A 487 -46.11 -26.76 11.45
C LEU A 487 -46.96 -27.45 10.36
N ALA A 488 -46.46 -28.54 9.76
CA ALA A 488 -47.21 -29.32 8.77
C ALA A 488 -48.44 -30.03 9.36
N ASP A 489 -48.43 -30.33 10.66
CA ASP A 489 -49.54 -30.94 11.39
C ASP A 489 -50.71 -29.97 11.70
N ASP A 490 -50.50 -28.65 11.57
CA ASP A 490 -51.54 -27.62 11.71
C ASP A 490 -51.44 -26.58 10.57
N PRO A 491 -52.21 -26.76 9.47
CA PRO A 491 -52.18 -25.88 8.30
C PRO A 491 -52.55 -24.42 8.57
N SER A 492 -53.14 -24.11 9.73
CA SER A 492 -53.43 -22.72 10.13
C SER A 492 -52.19 -21.93 10.56
N LEU A 493 -51.06 -22.62 10.77
CA LEU A 493 -49.77 -22.06 11.16
C LEU A 493 -48.80 -21.90 9.98
N TRP A 494 -49.15 -22.38 8.78
CA TRP A 494 -48.35 -22.20 7.57
C TRP A 494 -48.37 -20.73 7.07
N PRO A 495 -47.28 -20.24 6.42
CA PRO A 495 -47.19 -18.94 5.76
C PRO A 495 -48.41 -18.55 4.93
#